data_AF-A0A820FGX2-F1
#
_entry.id   AF-A0A820FGX2-F1
#
_cell.length_a   1.000
_cell.length_b   1.000
_cell.length_c   1.000
_cell.angle_alpha   90.00
_cell.angle_beta   90.00
_cell.angle_gamma   90.00
#
_symmetry.space_group_name_H-M   'P 1'
#
loop_
_entity.id
_entity.type
_entity.pdbx_description
1 polymer ?
#
loop_
_entity_poly.entity_id
_entity_poly.type
_entity_poly.pdbx_seq_one_letter_code
_entity_poly.pdbx_strand_id
1 'polypeptide(L)'
;MNSIPSSYSNDHLWSSSQRRYAASKPPYSYISLIAHAISNSPERMCTLAQIYQYIQDHYAYYRQNQQRWQNSIRHSLSFNDCFVKVPRSADRPGKGSYWTLHPDSGNMFENGCYLRRQKRFKLKD
;
A
#
# COMPACT_ATOMS: atom_id res chain seq x y z
N MET A 1 19.72 44.42 11.34
CA MET A 1 18.71 43.88 12.28
C MET A 1 17.67 43.16 11.44
N ASN A 2 17.66 41.83 11.42
CA ASN A 2 16.53 41.02 10.97
C ASN A 2 16.70 39.65 11.60
N SER A 3 16.09 39.50 12.78
CA SER A 3 15.93 38.22 13.45
C SER A 3 14.84 37.43 12.72
N ILE A 4 15.14 36.23 12.24
CA ILE A 4 14.12 35.24 11.90
C ILE A 4 14.18 34.16 12.99
N PRO A 5 13.08 33.89 13.71
CA PRO A 5 13.06 32.89 14.76
C PRO A 5 12.95 31.48 14.18
N SER A 6 13.64 30.57 14.85
CA SER A 6 13.57 29.12 14.74
C SER A 6 12.14 28.62 14.93
N SER A 7 11.58 27.98 13.89
CA SER A 7 10.75 26.80 14.08
C SER A 7 10.88 25.90 12.85
N TYR A 8 11.14 24.63 13.13
CA TYR A 8 11.38 23.57 12.17
C TYR A 8 10.18 23.40 11.23
N SER A 9 10.37 23.66 9.94
CA SER A 9 9.55 23.10 8.88
C SER A 9 10.47 22.58 7.78
N ASN A 10 10.72 21.27 7.80
CA ASN A 10 11.44 20.52 6.76
C ASN A 10 10.63 20.42 5.44
N ASP A 11 10.02 21.52 4.99
CA ASP A 11 9.13 21.55 3.81
C ASP A 11 9.80 22.14 2.56
N HIS A 12 11.13 22.26 2.54
CA HIS A 12 11.86 22.68 1.34
C HIS A 12 12.94 21.67 0.96
N LEU A 13 12.67 20.93 -0.12
CA LEU A 13 13.56 20.72 -1.27
C LEU A 13 12.91 19.83 -2.36
N TRP A 14 11.64 20.03 -2.70
CA TRP A 14 11.09 19.51 -3.95
C TRP A 14 10.61 20.65 -4.85
N SER A 15 11.19 20.74 -6.05
CA SER A 15 10.75 21.64 -7.11
C SER A 15 9.25 21.47 -7.38
N SER A 16 8.56 22.56 -7.73
CA SER A 16 7.15 22.57 -8.15
C SER A 16 6.85 21.50 -9.22
N SER A 17 7.84 21.17 -10.04
CA SER A 17 7.78 20.09 -11.03
C SER A 17 7.75 18.70 -10.37
N GLN A 18 8.62 18.43 -9.38
CA GLN A 18 8.64 17.17 -8.62
C GLN A 18 7.34 16.94 -7.84
N ARG A 19 6.70 18.00 -7.34
CA ARG A 19 5.40 17.91 -6.66
C ARG A 19 4.28 17.48 -7.61
N ARG A 20 4.33 17.90 -8.88
CA ARG A 20 3.40 17.45 -9.93
C ARG A 20 3.63 16.01 -10.35
N TYR A 21 4.89 15.55 -10.43
CA TYR A 21 5.20 14.14 -10.68
C TYR A 21 4.80 13.24 -9.51
N ALA A 22 4.98 13.69 -8.25
CA ALA A 22 4.54 12.96 -7.05
C ALA A 22 2.99 12.85 -6.93
N ALA A 23 2.27 13.79 -7.55
CA ALA A 23 0.81 13.77 -7.64
C ALA A 23 0.28 13.02 -8.87
N SER A 24 1.16 12.44 -9.70
CA SER A 24 0.72 11.60 -10.82
C SER A 24 0.45 10.16 -10.35
N LYS A 25 -0.44 9.45 -11.06
CA LYS A 25 -0.76 8.06 -10.71
C LYS A 25 0.49 7.19 -10.83
N PRO A 26 0.95 6.54 -9.76
CA PRO A 26 2.12 5.67 -9.82
C PRO A 26 1.93 4.52 -10.83
N PRO A 27 3.00 4.03 -11.48
CA PRO A 27 2.95 2.92 -12.43
C PRO A 27 2.82 1.54 -11.74
N TYR A 28 2.07 1.47 -10.65
CA TYR A 28 1.87 0.28 -9.83
C TYR A 28 0.42 -0.18 -9.87
N SER A 29 0.22 -1.49 -9.97
CA SER A 29 -1.12 -2.09 -9.81
C SER A 29 -1.56 -2.04 -8.35
N TYR A 30 -2.86 -2.15 -8.07
CA TYR A 30 -3.36 -2.25 -6.69
C TYR A 30 -2.79 -3.47 -5.95
N ILE A 31 -2.59 -4.60 -6.66
CA ILE A 31 -1.93 -5.78 -6.11
C ILE A 31 -0.51 -5.43 -5.66
N SER A 32 0.24 -4.72 -6.50
CA SER A 32 1.60 -4.26 -6.19
C SER A 32 1.60 -3.32 -4.99
N LEU A 33 0.67 -2.35 -4.91
CA LEU A 33 0.56 -1.42 -3.79
C LEU A 33 0.29 -2.13 -2.46
N ILE A 34 -0.62 -3.11 -2.46
CA ILE A 34 -0.91 -3.94 -1.29
C ILE A 34 0.32 -4.76 -0.88
N ALA A 35 0.98 -5.39 -1.85
CA ALA A 35 2.19 -6.19 -1.59
C ALA A 35 3.30 -5.34 -0.94
N HIS A 36 3.53 -4.11 -1.43
CA HIS A 36 4.48 -3.20 -0.77
C HIS A 36 4.09 -2.88 0.67
N ALA A 37 2.81 -2.60 0.93
CA ALA A 37 2.33 -2.32 2.28
C ALA A 37 2.51 -3.51 3.24
N ILE A 38 2.24 -4.73 2.78
CA ILE A 38 2.40 -5.96 3.57
C ILE A 38 3.88 -6.26 3.80
N SER A 39 4.70 -6.16 2.76
CA SER A 39 6.14 -6.42 2.85
C SER A 39 6.86 -5.41 3.75
N ASN A 40 6.43 -4.15 3.82
CA ASN A 40 7.03 -3.16 4.72
C ASN A 40 6.50 -3.24 6.16
N SER A 41 5.53 -4.11 6.44
CA SER A 41 5.09 -4.38 7.81
C SER A 41 6.10 -5.27 8.55
N PRO A 42 6.44 -4.98 9.81
CA PRO A 42 7.34 -5.82 10.59
C PRO A 42 6.81 -7.25 10.77
N GLU A 43 5.49 -7.41 10.87
CA GLU A 43 4.83 -8.71 11.04
C GLU A 43 4.48 -9.38 9.69
N ARG A 44 4.91 -8.80 8.55
CA ARG A 44 4.52 -9.23 7.19
C ARG A 44 3.01 -9.38 6.98
N MET A 45 2.22 -8.65 7.77
CA MET A 45 0.77 -8.59 7.67
C MET A 45 0.27 -7.20 7.99
N CYS A 46 -0.84 -6.80 7.36
CA CYS A 46 -1.44 -5.48 7.51
C CYS A 46 -2.96 -5.58 7.58
N THR A 47 -3.58 -4.71 8.36
CA THR A 47 -5.02 -4.47 8.28
C THR A 47 -5.36 -3.63 7.05
N LEU A 48 -6.64 -3.66 6.66
CA LEU A 48 -7.14 -2.80 5.58
C LEU A 48 -6.85 -1.31 5.83
N ALA A 49 -6.99 -0.85 7.08
CA ALA A 49 -6.70 0.52 7.46
C ALA A 49 -5.21 0.87 7.30
N GLN A 50 -4.31 -0.04 7.70
CA GLN A 50 -2.86 0.15 7.53
C GLN A 50 -2.47 0.19 6.05
N ILE A 51 -3.10 -0.62 5.19
CA ILE A 51 -2.88 -0.57 3.73
C ILE A 51 -3.27 0.81 3.17
N TYR A 52 -4.43 1.34 3.58
CA TYR A 52 -4.86 2.67 3.13
C TYR A 52 -3.89 3.77 3.58
N GLN A 53 -3.41 3.69 4.82
CA GLN A 53 -2.48 4.66 5.38
C GLN A 53 -1.15 4.62 4.64
N TYR A 54 -0.55 3.43 4.50
CA TYR A 54 0.69 3.22 3.77
C TYR A 54 0.64 3.82 2.35
N ILE A 55 -0.44 3.55 1.60
CA ILE A 55 -0.59 4.06 0.24
C ILE A 55 -0.66 5.59 0.21
N GLN A 56 -1.38 6.22 1.14
CA GLN A 56 -1.51 7.67 1.19
C GLN A 56 -0.22 8.37 1.61
N ASP A 57 0.55 7.75 2.50
CA ASP A 57 1.82 8.28 2.97
C ASP A 57 2.88 8.28 1.87
N HIS A 58 2.96 7.18 1.09
CA HIS A 58 3.98 6.99 0.06
C HIS A 58 3.60 7.59 -1.30
N TYR A 59 2.31 7.69 -1.62
CA TYR A 59 1.84 8.10 -2.94
C TYR A 59 0.79 9.20 -2.84
N ALA A 60 1.23 10.44 -2.99
CA ALA A 60 0.39 11.63 -2.81
C ALA A 60 -0.87 11.63 -3.71
N TYR A 61 -0.81 11.02 -4.90
CA TYR A 61 -1.96 10.82 -5.81
C TYR A 61 -3.18 10.20 -5.11
N TYR A 62 -2.97 9.26 -4.17
CA TYR A 62 -4.06 8.53 -3.52
C TYR A 62 -4.64 9.23 -2.28
N ARG A 63 -4.15 10.42 -1.90
CA ARG A 63 -4.75 11.19 -0.79
C ARG A 63 -6.14 11.73 -1.16
N GLN A 64 -6.40 11.90 -2.45
CA GLN A 64 -7.69 12.34 -3.00
C GLN A 64 -8.52 11.15 -3.51
N ASN A 65 -9.83 11.37 -3.71
CA ASN A 65 -10.75 10.38 -4.29
C ASN A 65 -10.76 9.02 -3.57
N GLN A 66 -10.63 9.05 -2.24
CA GLN A 66 -10.43 7.88 -1.37
C GLN A 66 -11.41 6.75 -1.62
N GLN A 67 -12.70 7.07 -1.74
CA GLN A 67 -13.76 6.07 -1.93
C GLN A 67 -13.50 5.15 -3.14
N ARG A 68 -13.05 5.69 -4.28
CA ARG A 68 -12.89 4.97 -5.54
C ARG A 68 -11.74 3.96 -5.48
N TRP A 69 -10.56 4.41 -5.06
CA TRP A 69 -9.39 3.53 -5.03
C TRP A 69 -9.44 2.57 -3.84
N GLN A 70 -9.99 2.98 -2.68
CA GLN A 70 -10.18 2.07 -1.55
C GLN A 70 -11.14 0.93 -1.91
N ASN A 71 -12.17 1.20 -2.72
CA ASN A 71 -13.02 0.13 -3.24
C ASN A 71 -12.24 -0.88 -4.10
N SER A 72 -11.33 -0.37 -4.93
CA SER A 72 -10.47 -1.22 -5.77
C SER A 72 -9.47 -2.04 -4.92
N ILE A 73 -8.97 -1.48 -3.81
CA ILE A 73 -8.13 -2.21 -2.84
C ILE A 73 -8.91 -3.34 -2.19
N ARG A 74 -10.13 -3.07 -1.68
CA ARG A 74 -10.99 -4.11 -1.08
C ARG A 74 -11.30 -5.23 -2.06
N HIS A 75 -11.65 -4.87 -3.30
CA HIS A 75 -11.88 -5.85 -4.36
C HIS A 75 -10.62 -6.70 -4.63
N SER A 76 -9.44 -6.06 -4.71
CA SER A 76 -8.19 -6.76 -4.97
C SER A 76 -7.83 -7.77 -3.88
N LEU A 77 -8.03 -7.40 -2.60
CA LEU A 77 -7.78 -8.29 -1.46
C LEU A 77 -8.66 -9.54 -1.50
N SER A 78 -9.96 -9.38 -1.81
CA SER A 78 -10.88 -10.52 -1.85
C SER A 78 -10.78 -11.35 -3.13
N PHE A 79 -10.33 -10.75 -4.24
CA PHE A 79 -10.32 -11.41 -5.55
C PHE A 79 -9.01 -12.16 -5.85
N ASN A 80 -7.88 -11.76 -5.27
CA ASN A 80 -6.59 -12.37 -5.60
C ASN A 80 -6.13 -13.31 -4.48
N ASP A 81 -5.96 -14.59 -4.83
CA ASP A 81 -5.56 -15.66 -3.90
C ASP A 81 -4.17 -15.46 -3.27
N CYS A 82 -3.37 -14.54 -3.81
CA CYS A 82 -2.11 -14.14 -3.18
C CYS A 82 -2.31 -13.38 -1.87
N PHE A 83 -3.52 -12.87 -1.58
CA PHE A 83 -3.84 -12.22 -0.32
C PHE A 83 -4.68 -13.14 0.56
N VAL A 84 -4.12 -13.50 1.70
CA VAL A 84 -4.77 -14.40 2.67
C VAL A 84 -5.27 -13.58 3.85
N LYS A 85 -6.52 -13.82 4.24
CA LYS A 85 -7.15 -13.18 5.40
C LYS A 85 -6.80 -13.95 6.67
N VAL A 86 -6.18 -13.26 7.63
CA VAL A 86 -5.77 -13.82 8.92
C VAL A 86 -6.68 -13.25 10.03
N PRO A 87 -7.39 -14.11 10.79
CA PRO A 87 -8.18 -13.67 11.94
C PRO A 87 -7.31 -12.95 12.97
N ARG A 88 -7.89 -11.97 13.66
CA ARG A 88 -7.25 -11.40 14.85
C ARG A 88 -7.33 -12.40 15.99
N SER A 89 -6.26 -12.47 16.77
CA SER A 89 -6.28 -13.24 18.01
C SER A 89 -7.20 -12.58 19.04
N ALA A 90 -7.81 -13.39 19.90
CA ALA A 90 -8.84 -12.96 20.85
C ALA A 90 -8.31 -11.96 21.90
N ASP A 91 -7.00 -12.00 22.17
CA ASP A 91 -6.26 -11.09 23.04
C ASP A 91 -6.06 -9.69 22.44
N ARG A 92 -6.20 -9.52 21.12
CA ARG A 92 -6.04 -8.24 20.41
C ARG A 92 -7.32 -7.80 19.70
N PRO A 93 -8.38 -7.45 20.45
CA PRO A 93 -9.64 -6.99 19.87
C PRO A 93 -9.43 -5.75 19.00
N GLY A 94 -10.05 -5.73 17.82
CA GLY A 94 -9.93 -4.61 16.90
C GLY A 94 -10.76 -4.80 15.63
N LYS A 95 -10.91 -3.72 14.85
CA LYS A 95 -11.71 -3.72 13.63
C LYS A 95 -11.01 -4.49 12.50
N GLY A 96 -11.74 -5.43 11.91
CA GLY A 96 -11.34 -6.15 10.70
C GLY A 96 -10.25 -7.20 10.93
N SER A 97 -9.83 -7.82 9.83
CA SER A 97 -8.81 -8.89 9.83
C SER A 97 -7.46 -8.37 9.35
N TYR A 98 -6.41 -9.13 9.63
CA TYR A 98 -5.13 -8.95 8.98
C TYR A 98 -5.16 -9.56 7.58
N TRP A 99 -4.30 -9.04 6.71
CA TRP A 99 -4.03 -9.55 5.37
C TRP A 99 -2.54 -9.81 5.24
N THR A 100 -2.19 -10.98 4.75
CA THR A 100 -0.82 -11.40 4.47
C THR A 100 -0.68 -11.84 3.02
N LEU A 101 0.56 -11.98 2.55
CA LEU A 101 0.85 -12.66 1.30
C LEU A 101 0.80 -14.18 1.51
N HIS A 102 0.28 -14.91 0.53
CA HIS A 102 0.38 -16.37 0.50
C HIS A 102 1.87 -16.76 0.40
N PRO A 103 2.36 -17.79 1.13
CA PRO A 103 3.78 -18.18 1.10
C PRO A 103 4.28 -18.46 -0.33
N ASP A 104 3.47 -19.17 -1.13
CA ASP A 104 3.80 -19.48 -2.53
C ASP A 104 3.71 -18.28 -3.49
N SER A 105 3.23 -17.13 -3.00
CA SER A 105 3.17 -15.89 -3.79
C SER A 105 4.43 -15.03 -3.64
N GLY A 106 5.41 -15.43 -2.80
CA GLY A 106 6.66 -14.67 -2.59
C GLY A 106 7.41 -14.38 -3.91
N ASN A 107 7.61 -15.42 -4.73
CA ASN A 107 8.25 -15.31 -6.04
C ASN A 107 7.45 -14.48 -7.06
N MET A 108 6.22 -14.06 -6.74
CA MET A 108 5.44 -13.18 -7.61
C MET A 108 5.90 -11.72 -7.53
N PHE A 109 6.53 -11.32 -6.43
CA PHE A 109 6.90 -9.94 -6.12
C PHE A 109 8.41 -9.75 -5.97
N GLU A 110 9.16 -10.83 -5.65
CA GLU A 110 10.62 -10.87 -5.79
C GLU A 110 11.00 -10.81 -7.29
N ASN A 111 11.98 -9.98 -7.65
CA ASN A 111 12.47 -9.70 -9.01
C ASN A 111 11.74 -8.64 -9.84
N GLY A 112 10.98 -7.72 -9.23
CA GLY A 112 10.55 -6.49 -9.92
C GLY A 112 9.38 -6.65 -10.90
N CYS A 113 8.71 -7.80 -10.93
CA CYS A 113 7.46 -7.98 -11.68
C CYS A 113 6.25 -7.35 -10.93
N TYR A 114 6.36 -6.07 -10.57
CA TYR A 114 5.24 -5.28 -10.06
C TYR A 114 4.35 -4.71 -11.19
N LEU A 115 4.73 -4.98 -12.44
CA LEU A 115 3.98 -4.62 -13.64
C LEU A 115 2.76 -5.52 -13.83
N ARG A 116 1.73 -4.99 -14.50
CA ARG A 116 0.43 -5.65 -14.73
C ARG A 116 0.64 -6.99 -15.45
N ARG A 117 0.51 -8.11 -14.73
CA ARG A 117 0.64 -9.46 -15.31
C ARG A 117 -0.47 -9.77 -16.32
N GLN A 118 -0.14 -10.55 -17.35
CA GLN A 118 -1.09 -11.14 -18.29
C GLN A 118 -1.78 -12.43 -17.77
N LYS A 119 -1.24 -13.09 -16.73
CA LYS A 119 -1.79 -14.36 -16.20
C LYS A 119 -1.92 -14.34 -14.67
N ARG A 120 -3.09 -14.76 -14.16
CA ARG A 120 -3.50 -14.74 -12.75
C ARG A 120 -2.92 -15.92 -11.97
N PHE A 121 -2.45 -15.69 -10.75
CA PHE A 121 -2.17 -16.77 -9.78
C PHE A 121 -3.48 -17.35 -9.29
N LYS A 122 -3.60 -18.67 -9.37
CA LYS A 122 -4.70 -19.43 -8.83
C LYS A 122 -4.09 -20.53 -7.98
N LEU A 123 -4.60 -20.71 -6.76
CA LEU A 123 -4.32 -21.93 -6.01
C LEU A 123 -4.85 -23.10 -6.83
N LYS A 124 -4.07 -24.18 -6.95
CA LYS A 124 -4.57 -25.44 -7.49
C LYS A 124 -5.30 -26.14 -6.34
N ASP A 125 -6.53 -26.56 -6.59
CA ASP A 125 -7.35 -27.34 -5.65
C ASP A 125 -6.65 -28.61 -5.18
#